data_AF-Q4T8G4-F1
#
_entry.id   AF-Q4T8G4-F1
#
_cell.length_a   1.000
_cell.length_b   1.000
_cell.length_c   1.000
_cell.angle_alpha   90.00
_cell.angle_beta   90.00
_cell.angle_gamma   90.00
#
_symmetry.space_group_name_H-M   'P 1'
#
loop_
_entity.id
_entity.type
_entity.pdbx_description
1 polymer ?
#
loop_
_entity_poly.entity_id
_entity_poly.type
_entity_poly.pdbx_seq_one_letter_code
_entity_poly.pdbx_strand_id
1 'polypeptide(L)'
;MDEPEPRSDGCWDASCSALTVDDVYDIAKAIGTDVERLVDSCGKDSVAALVGKTVKVLELLESFASRNDAHKLREDQLLRTFETIQLQQKRRLGKEAEEGSERRELRELQQTEQQWRRRCEELQIQVRQLQEDKNELHDQLKGNHAQEDRVQRQEREVMLKLKEVVDRQRDELRAKVQQLTTVSKEVEADVLQAQLRSSVERKADMEADLKEKTKAIERLSARLSGSESGAPVRRLQSPPDSASHPEPVGGGAKDPDQPCFTKKEVRDIIFERNELKTNLFLVQEELSYYQ
;
A
#
# COMPACT_ATOMS: atom_id res chain seq x y z
N MET A 1 -45.13 -94.99 -20.56
CA MET A 1 -46.16 -94.03 -20.99
C MET A 1 -47.38 -94.42 -20.20
N ASP A 2 -47.67 -93.69 -19.15
CA ASP A 2 -48.90 -93.89 -18.37
C ASP A 2 -49.52 -92.51 -18.20
N GLU A 3 -50.65 -92.29 -18.86
CA GLU A 3 -51.52 -91.13 -18.65
C GLU A 3 -52.08 -91.17 -17.22
N PRO A 4 -52.13 -90.04 -16.50
CA PRO A 4 -52.82 -90.01 -15.21
C PRO A 4 -54.33 -89.96 -15.43
N GLU A 5 -55.06 -90.86 -14.77
CA GLU A 5 -56.54 -90.88 -14.76
C GLU A 5 -57.13 -89.54 -14.26
N PRO A 6 -58.27 -89.09 -14.82
CA PRO A 6 -58.92 -87.86 -14.41
C PRO A 6 -59.59 -88.04 -13.04
N ARG A 7 -59.13 -87.26 -12.06
CA ARG A 7 -59.76 -87.17 -10.73
C ARG A 7 -61.08 -86.40 -10.84
N SER A 8 -62.20 -87.09 -11.02
CA SER A 8 -63.53 -86.49 -11.17
C SER A 8 -64.26 -86.16 -9.85
N ASP A 9 -63.65 -86.38 -8.68
CA ASP A 9 -64.38 -86.25 -7.40
C ASP A 9 -64.33 -84.85 -6.76
N GLY A 10 -63.47 -83.94 -7.23
CA GLY A 10 -63.28 -82.62 -6.59
C GLY A 10 -64.39 -81.60 -6.84
N CYS A 11 -65.25 -81.83 -7.83
CA CYS A 11 -66.23 -80.85 -8.29
C CYS A 11 -67.43 -80.69 -7.33
N TRP A 12 -67.73 -81.70 -6.52
CA TRP A 12 -68.84 -81.71 -5.57
C TRP A 12 -68.49 -81.04 -4.23
N ASP A 13 -67.21 -80.82 -3.96
CA ASP A 13 -66.70 -80.14 -2.76
C ASP A 13 -66.51 -78.63 -2.97
N ALA A 14 -66.68 -78.15 -4.20
CA ALA A 14 -66.55 -76.74 -4.54
C ALA A 14 -67.71 -75.91 -3.95
N SER A 15 -67.38 -74.78 -3.33
CA SER A 15 -68.39 -73.81 -2.90
C SER A 15 -69.08 -73.18 -4.11
N CYS A 16 -70.37 -72.87 -4.00
CA CYS A 16 -71.14 -72.26 -5.10
C CYS A 16 -70.47 -70.99 -5.71
N SER A 17 -69.71 -70.23 -4.91
CA SER A 17 -68.98 -69.04 -5.39
C SER A 17 -67.72 -69.34 -6.21
N ALA A 18 -67.19 -70.57 -6.13
CA ALA A 18 -66.01 -71.03 -6.83
C ALA A 18 -66.33 -71.86 -8.07
N LEU A 19 -67.58 -72.31 -8.22
CA LEU A 19 -68.05 -73.12 -9.34
C LEU A 19 -67.84 -72.40 -10.68
N THR A 20 -67.14 -73.08 -11.59
CA THR A 20 -66.89 -72.65 -12.97
C THR A 20 -67.81 -73.37 -13.95
N VAL A 21 -67.83 -72.91 -15.20
CA VAL A 21 -68.58 -73.57 -16.27
C VAL A 21 -68.07 -74.99 -16.51
N ASP A 22 -66.75 -75.21 -16.44
CA ASP A 22 -66.13 -76.53 -16.61
C ASP A 22 -66.56 -77.50 -15.50
N ASP A 23 -66.64 -77.01 -14.25
CA ASP A 23 -67.16 -77.78 -13.12
C ASP A 23 -68.61 -78.25 -13.36
N VAL A 24 -69.46 -77.41 -13.95
CA VAL A 24 -70.85 -77.79 -14.30
C VAL A 24 -70.88 -78.88 -15.37
N TYR A 25 -69.97 -78.85 -16.34
CA TYR A 25 -69.84 -79.90 -17.35
C TYR A 25 -69.37 -81.22 -16.74
N ASP A 26 -68.46 -81.20 -15.78
CA ASP A 26 -68.00 -82.39 -15.06
C ASP A 26 -69.13 -83.00 -14.19
N ILE A 27 -69.90 -82.17 -13.49
CA ILE A 27 -71.11 -82.59 -12.76
C ILE A 27 -72.13 -83.20 -13.72
N ALA A 28 -72.39 -82.57 -14.87
CA ALA A 28 -73.32 -83.06 -15.87
C ALA A 28 -72.91 -84.43 -16.40
N LYS A 29 -71.61 -84.66 -16.60
CA LYS A 29 -71.06 -85.95 -17.05
C LYS A 29 -71.27 -87.05 -16.01
N ALA A 30 -70.97 -86.76 -14.73
CA ALA A 30 -71.18 -87.72 -13.63
C ALA A 30 -72.66 -88.05 -13.42
N ILE A 31 -73.54 -87.04 -13.46
CA ILE A 31 -74.99 -87.27 -13.38
C ILE A 31 -75.48 -88.05 -14.61
N GLY A 32 -74.92 -87.78 -15.79
CA GLY A 32 -75.24 -88.48 -17.03
C GLY A 32 -74.96 -89.99 -16.94
N THR A 33 -73.81 -90.39 -16.40
CA THR A 33 -73.46 -91.80 -16.19
C THR A 33 -74.38 -92.50 -15.20
N ASP A 34 -74.89 -91.78 -14.19
CA ASP A 34 -75.78 -92.31 -13.17
C ASP A 34 -77.22 -92.47 -13.71
N VAL A 35 -77.66 -91.49 -14.50
CA VAL A 35 -78.95 -91.53 -15.21
C VAL A 35 -78.95 -92.66 -16.24
N GLU A 36 -77.87 -92.90 -16.97
CA GLU A 36 -77.73 -94.01 -17.92
C GLU A 36 -77.93 -95.37 -17.22
N ARG A 37 -77.25 -95.58 -16.07
CA ARG A 37 -77.44 -96.78 -15.24
C ARG A 37 -78.89 -96.97 -14.77
N LEU A 38 -79.60 -95.89 -14.43
CA LEU A 38 -81.00 -95.94 -14.03
C LEU A 38 -81.96 -96.25 -15.19
N VAL A 39 -81.65 -95.74 -16.39
CA VAL A 39 -82.42 -96.03 -17.61
C VAL A 39 -82.34 -97.52 -17.95
N ASP A 40 -81.14 -98.11 -17.84
CA ASP A 40 -80.91 -99.54 -18.09
C ASP A 40 -81.69 -100.44 -17.12
N SER A 41 -81.83 -100.04 -15.85
CA SER A 41 -82.50 -100.85 -14.82
C SER A 41 -84.02 -100.65 -14.74
N CYS A 42 -84.51 -99.43 -14.95
CA CYS A 42 -85.91 -99.04 -14.64
C CYS A 42 -86.75 -98.75 -15.89
N GLY A 43 -86.13 -98.70 -17.08
CA GLY A 43 -86.79 -98.34 -18.32
C GLY A 43 -86.83 -96.83 -18.58
N LYS A 44 -86.69 -96.46 -19.86
CA LYS A 44 -86.54 -95.07 -20.33
C LYS A 44 -87.69 -94.14 -19.94
N ASP A 45 -88.93 -94.61 -20.03
CA ASP A 45 -90.12 -93.78 -19.83
C ASP A 45 -90.28 -93.33 -18.37
N SER A 46 -89.76 -94.12 -17.43
CA SER A 46 -89.82 -93.81 -16.00
C SER A 46 -88.84 -92.71 -15.58
N VAL A 47 -87.72 -92.54 -16.30
CA VAL A 47 -86.65 -91.58 -15.97
C VAL A 47 -86.73 -90.29 -16.81
N ALA A 48 -87.40 -90.31 -17.97
CA ALA A 48 -87.43 -89.20 -18.94
C ALA A 48 -87.83 -87.83 -18.32
N ALA A 49 -88.85 -87.80 -17.46
CA ALA A 49 -89.28 -86.57 -16.79
C ALA A 49 -88.24 -86.02 -15.80
N LEU A 50 -87.46 -86.91 -15.17
CA LEU A 50 -86.37 -86.54 -14.27
C LEU A 50 -85.19 -85.97 -15.08
N VAL A 51 -84.81 -86.60 -16.20
CA VAL A 51 -83.75 -86.10 -17.08
C VAL A 51 -84.02 -84.67 -17.53
N GLY A 52 -85.25 -84.36 -17.96
CA GLY A 52 -85.61 -82.99 -18.36
C GLY A 52 -85.47 -81.96 -17.24
N LYS A 53 -85.81 -82.33 -15.99
CA LYS A 53 -85.61 -81.46 -14.82
C LYS A 53 -84.13 -81.30 -14.48
N THR A 54 -83.35 -82.38 -14.55
CA THR A 54 -81.89 -82.36 -14.32
C THR A 54 -81.18 -81.47 -15.32
N VAL A 55 -81.47 -81.60 -16.61
CA VAL A 55 -80.92 -80.72 -17.65
C VAL A 55 -81.27 -79.26 -17.36
N LYS A 56 -82.51 -78.96 -16.96
CA LYS A 56 -82.91 -77.59 -16.62
C LYS A 56 -82.14 -77.02 -15.43
N VAL A 57 -81.84 -77.83 -14.41
CA VAL A 57 -81.01 -77.41 -13.27
C VAL A 57 -79.56 -77.16 -13.71
N LEU A 58 -79.01 -78.03 -14.55
CA LEU A 58 -77.65 -77.88 -15.09
C LEU A 58 -77.51 -76.61 -15.96
N GLU A 59 -78.49 -76.30 -16.82
CA GLU A 59 -78.53 -75.05 -17.59
C GLU A 59 -78.54 -73.79 -16.68
N LEU A 60 -79.29 -73.84 -15.57
CA LEU A 60 -79.35 -72.74 -14.61
C LEU A 60 -78.02 -72.59 -13.86
N LEU A 61 -77.36 -73.71 -13.53
CA LEU A 61 -76.03 -73.72 -12.91
C LEU A 61 -74.96 -73.20 -13.86
N GLU A 62 -74.98 -73.57 -15.14
CA GLU A 62 -74.06 -73.06 -16.16
C GLU A 62 -74.21 -71.55 -16.35
N SER A 63 -75.45 -71.05 -16.42
CA SER A 63 -75.75 -69.63 -16.49
C SER A 63 -75.26 -68.88 -15.25
N PHE A 64 -75.43 -69.47 -14.06
CA PHE A 64 -74.94 -68.93 -12.81
C PHE A 64 -73.40 -68.86 -12.77
N ALA A 65 -72.72 -69.95 -13.13
CA ALA A 65 -71.27 -70.04 -13.19
C ALA A 65 -70.68 -69.03 -14.20
N SER A 66 -71.23 -68.97 -15.42
CA SER A 66 -70.85 -68.01 -16.46
C SER A 66 -70.98 -66.56 -15.99
N ARG A 67 -72.07 -66.25 -15.28
CA ARG A 67 -72.31 -64.90 -14.74
C ARG A 67 -71.32 -64.58 -13.63
N ASN A 68 -71.03 -65.54 -12.75
CA ASN A 68 -70.06 -65.38 -11.68
C ASN A 68 -68.65 -65.11 -12.23
N ASP A 69 -68.22 -65.84 -13.27
CA ASP A 69 -66.93 -65.62 -13.93
C ASP A 69 -66.85 -64.23 -14.59
N ALA A 70 -67.94 -63.78 -15.23
CA ALA A 70 -68.03 -62.43 -15.76
C ALA A 70 -67.93 -61.34 -14.67
N HIS A 71 -68.50 -61.60 -13.49
CA HIS A 71 -68.37 -60.71 -12.33
C HIS A 71 -66.95 -60.66 -11.79
N LYS A 72 -66.28 -61.81 -11.64
CA LYS A 72 -64.87 -61.89 -11.23
C LYS A 72 -63.96 -61.15 -12.20
N LEU A 73 -64.14 -61.35 -13.50
CA LEU A 73 -63.37 -60.65 -14.53
C LEU A 73 -63.55 -59.12 -14.42
N ARG A 74 -64.77 -58.66 -14.16
CA ARG A 74 -65.06 -57.22 -13.99
C ARG A 74 -64.42 -56.67 -12.70
N GLU A 75 -64.44 -57.43 -11.62
CA GLU A 75 -63.76 -57.08 -10.37
C GLU A 75 -62.24 -56.96 -10.58
N ASP A 76 -61.62 -57.93 -11.25
CA ASP A 76 -60.20 -57.90 -11.60
C ASP A 76 -59.84 -56.68 -12.46
N GLN A 77 -60.69 -56.33 -13.43
CA GLN A 77 -60.52 -55.13 -14.25
C GLN A 77 -60.62 -53.86 -13.41
N LEU A 78 -61.57 -53.79 -12.48
CA LEU A 78 -61.71 -52.66 -11.56
C LEU A 78 -60.48 -52.53 -10.65
N LEU A 79 -59.95 -53.63 -10.13
CA LEU A 79 -58.74 -53.63 -9.31
C LEU A 79 -57.53 -53.14 -10.11
N ARG A 80 -57.32 -53.65 -11.32
CA ARG A 80 -56.23 -53.20 -12.22
C ARG A 80 -56.33 -51.72 -12.57
N THR A 81 -57.54 -51.22 -12.86
CA THR A 81 -57.75 -49.79 -13.15
C THR A 81 -57.50 -48.92 -11.92
N PHE A 82 -57.95 -49.37 -10.74
CA PHE A 82 -57.67 -48.69 -9.48
C PHE A 82 -56.17 -48.61 -9.18
N GLU A 83 -55.43 -49.72 -9.31
CA GLU A 83 -53.96 -49.74 -9.16
C GLU A 83 -53.27 -48.78 -10.13
N THR A 84 -53.73 -48.74 -11.38
CA THR A 84 -53.19 -47.83 -12.41
C THR A 84 -53.41 -46.36 -12.03
N ILE A 85 -54.62 -46.02 -11.56
CA ILE A 85 -54.97 -44.67 -11.12
C ILE A 85 -54.15 -44.28 -9.88
N GLN A 86 -54.01 -45.18 -8.90
CA GLN A 86 -53.19 -44.96 -7.70
C GLN A 86 -51.73 -44.67 -8.07
N LEU A 87 -51.14 -45.47 -8.96
CA LEU A 87 -49.78 -45.26 -9.43
C LEU A 87 -49.65 -43.92 -10.17
N GLN A 88 -50.64 -43.57 -11.00
CA GLN A 88 -50.65 -42.30 -11.71
C GLN A 88 -50.73 -41.10 -10.75
N GLN A 89 -51.58 -41.17 -9.71
CA GLN A 89 -51.68 -40.13 -8.69
C GLN A 89 -50.37 -39.97 -7.91
N LYS A 90 -49.76 -41.09 -7.47
CA LYS A 90 -48.46 -41.05 -6.79
C LYS A 90 -47.36 -40.44 -7.66
N ARG A 91 -47.33 -40.77 -8.95
CA ARG A 91 -46.40 -40.17 -9.93
C ARG A 91 -46.68 -38.67 -10.16
N ARG A 92 -47.95 -38.25 -10.20
CA ARG A 92 -48.32 -36.83 -10.33
C ARG A 92 -47.87 -36.03 -9.11
N LEU A 93 -48.17 -36.50 -7.91
CA LEU A 93 -47.76 -35.86 -6.66
C LEU A 93 -46.24 -35.76 -6.55
N GLY A 94 -45.51 -36.80 -6.92
CA GLY A 94 -44.05 -36.78 -6.96
C GLY A 94 -43.51 -35.72 -7.92
N LYS A 95 -44.05 -35.66 -9.15
CA LYS A 95 -43.67 -34.65 -10.16
C LYS A 95 -44.00 -33.23 -9.71
N GLU A 96 -45.17 -32.98 -9.14
CA GLU A 96 -45.55 -31.66 -8.65
C GLU A 96 -44.64 -31.19 -7.50
N ALA A 97 -44.23 -32.11 -6.62
CA ALA A 97 -43.28 -31.80 -5.55
C ALA A 97 -41.88 -31.50 -6.08
N GLU A 98 -41.40 -32.29 -7.06
CA GLU A 98 -40.12 -32.12 -7.74
C GLU A 98 -40.08 -30.80 -8.51
N GLU A 99 -41.07 -30.53 -9.37
CA GLU A 99 -41.23 -29.25 -10.07
C GLU A 99 -41.32 -28.07 -9.09
N GLY A 100 -41.98 -28.26 -7.94
CA GLY A 100 -42.05 -27.28 -6.88
C GLY A 100 -40.68 -26.99 -6.24
N SER A 101 -39.83 -28.00 -6.09
CA SER A 101 -38.45 -27.87 -5.61
C SER A 101 -37.57 -27.15 -6.63
N GLU A 102 -37.58 -27.61 -7.88
CA GLU A 102 -36.82 -26.98 -8.97
C GLU A 102 -37.19 -25.50 -9.12
N ARG A 103 -38.48 -25.16 -9.02
CA ARG A 103 -38.92 -23.75 -9.04
C ARG A 103 -38.42 -22.94 -7.84
N ARG A 104 -38.25 -23.55 -6.65
CA ARG A 104 -37.65 -22.87 -5.48
C ARG A 104 -36.16 -22.65 -5.71
N GLU A 105 -35.45 -23.70 -6.10
CA GLU A 105 -34.02 -23.66 -6.41
C GLU A 105 -33.72 -22.63 -7.50
N LEU A 106 -34.52 -22.58 -8.57
CA LEU A 106 -34.38 -21.57 -9.62
C LEU A 106 -34.56 -20.14 -9.08
N ARG A 107 -35.51 -19.91 -8.17
CA ARG A 107 -35.70 -18.60 -7.53
C ARG A 107 -34.52 -18.22 -6.63
N GLU A 108 -33.98 -19.16 -5.87
CA GLU A 108 -32.81 -18.93 -5.02
C GLU A 108 -31.56 -18.64 -5.86
N LEU A 109 -31.35 -19.39 -6.95
CA LEU A 109 -30.29 -19.11 -7.92
C LEU A 109 -30.44 -17.73 -8.56
N GLN A 110 -31.66 -17.35 -8.94
CA GLN A 110 -31.91 -16.01 -9.50
C GLN A 110 -31.64 -14.89 -8.48
N GLN A 111 -32.00 -15.08 -7.21
CA GLN A 111 -31.72 -14.10 -6.15
C GLN A 111 -30.23 -13.96 -5.88
N THR A 112 -29.51 -15.08 -5.78
CA THR A 112 -28.06 -15.06 -5.59
C THR A 112 -27.35 -14.44 -6.78
N GLU A 113 -27.76 -14.75 -8.02
CA GLU A 113 -27.25 -14.09 -9.22
C GLU A 113 -27.47 -12.58 -9.19
N GLN A 114 -28.66 -12.10 -8.82
CA GLN A 114 -28.94 -10.67 -8.66
C GLN A 114 -28.10 -10.02 -7.55
N GLN A 115 -27.82 -10.73 -6.46
CA GLN A 115 -26.93 -10.25 -5.41
C GLN A 115 -25.49 -10.14 -5.91
N TRP A 116 -24.99 -11.15 -6.63
CA TRP A 116 -23.66 -11.11 -7.23
C TRP A 116 -23.55 -9.99 -8.28
N ARG A 117 -24.57 -9.78 -9.12
CA ARG A 117 -24.60 -8.63 -10.07
C ARG A 117 -24.50 -7.30 -9.33
N ARG A 118 -25.34 -7.06 -8.32
CA ARG A 118 -25.29 -5.83 -7.52
C ARG A 118 -23.91 -5.62 -6.89
N ARG A 119 -23.33 -6.68 -6.32
CA ARG A 119 -21.99 -6.61 -5.72
C ARG A 119 -20.91 -6.29 -6.76
N CYS A 120 -20.97 -6.89 -7.95
CA CYS A 120 -20.07 -6.58 -9.04
C CYS A 120 -20.22 -5.12 -9.50
N GLU A 121 -21.44 -4.59 -9.61
CA GLU A 121 -21.70 -3.19 -9.95
C GLU A 121 -21.15 -2.22 -8.89
N GLU A 122 -21.40 -2.49 -7.60
CA GLU A 122 -20.84 -1.71 -6.49
C GLU A 122 -19.32 -1.66 -6.53
N LEU A 123 -18.67 -2.82 -6.73
CA LEU A 123 -17.21 -2.91 -6.83
C LEU A 123 -16.68 -2.17 -8.07
N GLN A 124 -17.38 -2.24 -9.20
CA GLN A 124 -17.03 -1.49 -10.40
C GLN A 124 -17.10 0.03 -10.17
N ILE A 125 -18.14 0.50 -9.45
CA ILE A 125 -18.26 1.90 -9.06
C ILE A 125 -17.09 2.30 -8.16
N GLN A 126 -16.77 1.51 -7.13
CA GLN A 126 -15.63 1.79 -6.23
C GLN A 126 -14.30 1.85 -6.98
N VAL A 127 -14.05 0.92 -7.91
CA VAL A 127 -12.83 0.92 -8.72
C VAL A 127 -12.75 2.17 -9.60
N ARG A 128 -13.86 2.58 -10.22
CA ARG A 128 -13.91 3.82 -11.02
C ARG A 128 -13.59 5.04 -10.16
N GLN A 129 -14.19 5.11 -8.97
CA GLN A 129 -14.01 6.23 -8.06
C GLN A 129 -12.55 6.32 -7.57
N LEU A 130 -11.94 5.20 -7.20
CA LEU A 130 -10.52 5.14 -6.86
C LEU A 130 -9.60 5.50 -8.05
N GLN A 131 -10.00 5.17 -9.28
CA GLN A 131 -9.27 5.58 -10.47
C GLN A 131 -9.36 7.09 -10.71
N GLU A 132 -10.52 7.69 -10.49
CA GLU A 132 -10.75 9.14 -10.55
C GLU A 132 -9.90 9.85 -9.49
N ASP A 133 -9.99 9.45 -8.22
CA ASP A 133 -9.21 10.00 -7.11
C ASP A 133 -7.70 9.89 -7.37
N LYS A 134 -7.23 8.74 -7.89
CA LYS A 134 -5.82 8.54 -8.24
C LYS A 134 -5.38 9.52 -9.33
N ASN A 135 -6.22 9.75 -10.34
CA ASN A 135 -5.89 10.67 -11.43
C ASN A 135 -5.89 12.11 -10.93
N GLU A 136 -6.84 12.50 -10.08
CA GLU A 136 -6.88 13.83 -9.46
C GLU A 136 -5.64 14.09 -8.60
N LEU A 137 -5.26 13.14 -7.73
CA LEU A 137 -4.05 13.25 -6.91
C LEU A 137 -2.78 13.32 -7.77
N HIS A 138 -2.73 12.54 -8.86
CA HIS A 138 -1.60 12.57 -9.79
C HIS A 138 -1.47 13.92 -10.48
N ASP A 139 -2.57 14.52 -10.89
CA ASP A 139 -2.58 15.83 -11.54
C ASP A 139 -2.29 16.96 -10.55
N GLN A 140 -2.76 16.86 -9.29
CA GLN A 140 -2.35 17.75 -8.20
C GLN A 140 -0.85 17.66 -7.93
N LEU A 141 -0.29 16.46 -7.87
CA LEU A 141 1.14 16.24 -7.65
C LEU A 141 1.98 16.84 -8.77
N LYS A 142 1.58 16.62 -10.04
CA LYS A 142 2.23 17.26 -11.19
C LYS A 142 2.14 18.78 -11.14
N GLY A 143 0.98 19.32 -10.76
CA GLY A 143 0.76 20.75 -10.60
C GLY A 143 1.71 21.35 -9.56
N ASN A 144 1.82 20.69 -8.41
CA ASN A 144 2.75 21.07 -7.34
C ASN A 144 4.22 20.99 -7.79
N HIS A 145 4.62 19.91 -8.46
CA HIS A 145 5.98 19.77 -9.01
C HIS A 145 6.29 20.90 -10.01
N ALA A 146 5.37 21.22 -10.91
CA ALA A 146 5.54 22.30 -11.88
C ALA A 146 5.63 23.68 -11.20
N GLN A 147 4.88 23.89 -10.12
CA GLN A 147 4.92 25.12 -9.33
C GLN A 147 6.23 25.24 -8.54
N GLU A 148 6.67 24.17 -7.89
CA GLU A 148 7.94 24.11 -7.17
C GLU A 148 9.11 24.36 -8.12
N ASP A 149 9.09 23.74 -9.30
CA ASP A 149 10.03 23.98 -10.39
C ASP A 149 10.07 25.46 -10.84
N ARG A 150 8.92 26.16 -10.86
CA ARG A 150 8.88 27.60 -11.18
C ARG A 150 9.52 28.43 -10.06
N VAL A 151 9.20 28.13 -8.80
CA VAL A 151 9.77 28.81 -7.64
C VAL A 151 11.29 28.61 -7.60
N GLN A 152 11.78 27.38 -7.75
CA GLN A 152 13.21 27.09 -7.79
C GLN A 152 13.93 27.84 -8.93
N ARG A 153 13.30 28.00 -10.10
CA ARG A 153 13.89 28.81 -11.19
C ARG A 153 13.99 30.29 -10.80
N GLN A 154 12.95 30.84 -10.17
CA GLN A 154 12.96 32.23 -9.68
C GLN A 154 14.03 32.41 -8.59
N GLU A 155 14.16 31.48 -7.65
CA GLU A 155 15.21 31.51 -6.63
C GLU A 155 16.61 31.46 -7.23
N ARG A 156 16.84 30.60 -8.23
CA ARG A 156 18.12 30.56 -8.98
C ARG A 156 18.42 31.89 -9.67
N GLU A 157 17.42 32.52 -10.29
CA GLU A 157 17.59 33.82 -10.95
C GLU A 157 17.93 34.92 -9.93
N VAL A 158 17.24 34.94 -8.79
CA VAL A 158 17.53 35.88 -7.69
C VAL A 158 18.94 35.64 -7.14
N MET A 159 19.33 34.38 -6.95
CA MET A 159 20.67 34.02 -6.49
C MET A 159 21.76 34.47 -7.48
N LEU A 160 21.53 34.33 -8.78
CA LEU A 160 22.46 34.83 -9.81
C LEU A 160 22.60 36.35 -9.74
N LYS A 161 21.50 37.09 -9.63
CA LYS A 161 21.52 38.55 -9.47
C LYS A 161 22.26 38.98 -8.19
N LEU A 162 22.01 38.30 -7.07
CA LEU A 162 22.73 38.53 -5.81
C LEU A 162 24.22 38.24 -5.96
N LYS A 163 24.59 37.15 -6.64
CA LYS A 163 25.98 36.82 -6.93
C LYS A 163 26.67 37.93 -7.74
N GLU A 164 26.03 38.42 -8.80
CA GLU A 164 26.55 39.53 -9.61
C GLU A 164 26.78 40.80 -8.77
N VAL A 165 25.86 41.13 -7.87
CA VAL A 165 26.01 42.27 -6.96
C VAL A 165 27.16 42.05 -5.98
N VAL A 166 27.27 40.87 -5.39
CA VAL A 166 28.36 40.51 -4.46
C VAL A 166 29.72 40.54 -5.16
N ASP A 167 29.81 40.01 -6.38
CA ASP A 167 31.05 40.02 -7.17
C ASP A 167 31.45 41.47 -7.50
N ARG A 168 30.49 42.31 -7.91
CA ARG A 168 30.73 43.75 -8.14
C ARG A 168 31.21 44.46 -6.87
N GLN A 169 30.58 44.21 -5.73
CA GLN A 169 31.00 44.77 -4.44
C GLN A 169 32.40 44.28 -4.02
N ARG A 170 32.74 43.01 -4.28
CA ARG A 170 34.10 42.49 -4.04
C ARG A 170 35.13 43.21 -4.92
N ASP A 171 34.83 43.41 -6.19
CA ASP A 171 35.73 44.09 -7.12
C ASP A 171 35.91 45.57 -6.75
N GLU A 172 34.82 46.25 -6.38
CA GLU A 172 34.87 47.62 -5.84
C GLU A 172 35.73 47.71 -4.58
N LEU A 173 35.53 46.80 -3.62
CA LEU A 173 36.35 46.74 -2.40
C LEU A 173 37.83 46.50 -2.72
N ARG A 174 38.15 45.57 -3.64
CA ARG A 174 39.54 45.32 -4.08
C ARG A 174 40.15 46.58 -4.71
N ALA A 175 39.41 47.27 -5.57
CA ALA A 175 39.87 48.51 -6.18
C ALA A 175 40.11 49.61 -5.13
N LYS A 176 39.21 49.76 -4.15
CA LYS A 176 39.38 50.71 -3.04
C LYS A 176 40.58 50.37 -2.15
N VAL A 177 40.81 49.09 -1.85
CA VAL A 177 42.01 48.63 -1.11
C VAL A 177 43.28 48.95 -1.88
N GLN A 178 43.31 48.72 -3.20
CA GLN A 178 44.46 49.09 -4.04
C GLN A 178 44.70 50.60 -4.03
N GLN A 179 43.65 51.41 -4.17
CA GLN A 179 43.74 52.88 -4.07
C GLN A 179 44.31 53.33 -2.72
N LEU A 180 43.77 52.80 -1.61
CA LEU A 180 44.28 53.08 -0.26
C LEU A 180 45.76 52.68 -0.11
N THR A 181 46.16 51.55 -0.70
CA THR A 181 47.55 51.10 -0.67
C THR A 181 48.47 52.06 -1.45
N THR A 182 48.04 52.56 -2.61
CA THR A 182 48.79 53.54 -3.39
C THR A 182 48.91 54.87 -2.65
N VAL A 183 47.80 55.40 -2.13
CA VAL A 183 47.81 56.65 -1.35
C VAL A 183 48.65 56.51 -0.07
N SER A 184 48.60 55.35 0.61
CA SER A 184 49.47 55.08 1.76
C SER A 184 50.94 55.15 1.38
N LYS A 185 51.34 54.55 0.24
CA LYS A 185 52.72 54.61 -0.28
C LYS A 185 53.14 56.03 -0.65
N GLU A 186 52.24 56.82 -1.25
CA GLU A 186 52.49 58.23 -1.57
C GLU A 186 52.69 59.05 -0.30
N VAL A 187 51.83 58.89 0.71
CA VAL A 187 51.97 59.57 2.01
C VAL A 187 53.26 59.16 2.71
N GLU A 188 53.63 57.88 2.71
CA GLU A 188 54.90 57.40 3.24
C GLU A 188 56.10 58.04 2.52
N ALA A 189 56.05 58.14 1.19
CA ALA A 189 57.09 58.78 0.38
C ALA A 189 57.19 60.30 0.67
N ASP A 190 56.05 61.00 0.78
CA ASP A 190 56.00 62.42 1.11
C ASP A 190 56.56 62.69 2.51
N VAL A 191 56.24 61.85 3.50
CA VAL A 191 56.79 61.93 4.86
C VAL A 191 58.31 61.74 4.85
N LEU A 192 58.81 60.73 4.13
CA LEU A 192 60.26 60.50 3.98
C LEU A 192 60.95 61.67 3.26
N GLN A 193 60.33 62.22 2.22
CA GLN A 193 60.85 63.38 1.49
C GLN A 193 60.89 64.63 2.36
N ALA A 194 59.85 64.87 3.17
CA ALA A 194 59.80 65.98 4.12
C ALA A 194 60.87 65.84 5.22
N GLN A 195 61.05 64.63 5.77
CA GLN A 195 62.13 64.35 6.72
C GLN A 195 63.51 64.59 6.10
N LEU A 196 63.73 64.16 4.85
CA LEU A 196 64.99 64.39 4.15
C LEU A 196 65.25 65.88 3.90
N ARG A 197 64.26 66.64 3.41
CA ARG A 197 64.38 68.11 3.24
C ARG A 197 64.72 68.79 4.56
N SER A 198 64.00 68.46 5.62
CA SER A 198 64.24 69.02 6.95
C SER A 198 65.63 68.65 7.49
N SER A 199 66.16 67.47 7.17
CA SER A 199 67.54 67.09 7.51
C SER A 199 68.58 67.87 6.69
N VAL A 200 68.33 68.08 5.40
CA VAL A 200 69.20 68.88 4.50
C VAL A 200 69.22 70.34 4.92
N GLU A 201 68.06 70.94 5.24
CA GLU A 201 67.96 72.30 5.75
C GLU A 201 68.77 72.45 7.05
N ARG A 202 68.55 71.58 8.04
CA ARG A 202 69.35 71.59 9.28
C ARG A 202 70.85 71.43 9.03
N LYS A 203 71.25 70.59 8.07
CA LYS A 203 72.66 70.41 7.69
C LYS A 203 73.22 71.67 7.04
N ALA A 204 72.48 72.32 6.17
CA ALA A 204 72.88 73.56 5.50
C ALA A 204 73.04 74.71 6.50
N ASP A 205 72.11 74.85 7.45
CA ASP A 205 72.17 75.82 8.55
C ASP A 205 73.43 75.56 9.40
N MET A 206 73.68 74.31 9.81
CA MET A 206 74.90 73.96 10.54
C MET A 206 76.19 74.21 9.74
N GLU A 207 76.19 73.99 8.43
CA GLU A 207 77.34 74.27 7.58
C GLU A 207 77.59 75.78 7.44
N ALA A 208 76.53 76.58 7.35
CA ALA A 208 76.61 78.04 7.36
C ALA A 208 77.17 78.56 8.70
N ASP A 209 76.65 78.05 9.82
CA ASP A 209 77.17 78.33 11.16
C ASP A 209 78.65 77.95 11.25
N LEU A 210 79.04 76.75 10.81
CA LEU A 210 80.43 76.31 10.79
C LEU A 210 81.32 77.23 9.94
N LYS A 211 80.86 77.68 8.76
CA LYS A 211 81.59 78.64 7.92
C LYS A 211 81.71 80.00 8.57
N GLU A 212 80.67 80.49 9.24
CA GLU A 212 80.73 81.76 9.98
C GLU A 212 81.72 81.65 11.15
N LYS A 213 81.63 80.57 11.95
CA LYS A 213 82.59 80.27 13.02
C LYS A 213 84.00 80.15 12.46
N THR A 214 84.21 79.49 11.31
CA THR A 214 85.51 79.38 10.64
C THR A 214 86.03 80.75 10.21
N LYS A 215 85.23 81.59 9.57
CA LYS A 215 85.60 82.98 9.21
C LYS A 215 85.89 83.83 10.45
N ALA A 216 85.15 83.64 11.53
CA ALA A 216 85.42 84.32 12.81
C ALA A 216 86.75 83.85 13.41
N ILE A 217 87.05 82.54 13.34
CA ILE A 217 88.35 81.98 13.71
C ILE A 217 89.44 82.59 12.83
N GLU A 218 89.29 82.63 11.51
CA GLU A 218 90.25 83.26 10.58
C GLU A 218 90.47 84.75 10.90
N ARG A 219 89.41 85.51 11.21
CA ARG A 219 89.54 86.91 11.66
C ARG A 219 90.28 87.03 12.99
N LEU A 220 90.01 86.13 13.94
CA LEU A 220 90.74 86.06 15.21
C LEU A 220 92.20 85.68 14.97
N SER A 221 92.48 84.72 14.09
CA SER A 221 93.83 84.31 13.67
C SER A 221 94.57 85.41 12.90
N ALA A 222 93.90 86.20 12.07
CA ALA A 222 94.47 87.35 11.37
C ALA A 222 94.68 88.57 12.31
N ARG A 223 93.90 88.68 13.38
CA ARG A 223 94.18 89.62 14.49
C ARG A 223 95.29 89.11 15.42
N LEU A 224 95.54 87.80 15.45
CA LEU A 224 96.64 87.13 16.15
C LEU A 224 97.91 86.98 15.28
N SER A 225 97.91 87.40 14.01
CA SER A 225 99.12 87.43 13.16
C SER A 225 99.95 88.73 13.30
N GLY A 226 99.62 89.57 14.29
CA GLY A 226 100.56 90.45 14.96
C GLY A 226 100.74 89.97 16.39
N SER A 227 101.90 89.38 16.68
CA SER A 227 102.32 88.78 17.96
C SER A 227 101.91 87.31 18.21
N GLU A 228 102.90 86.45 17.97
CA GLU A 228 103.31 85.28 18.75
C GLU A 228 102.38 84.05 18.76
N SER A 229 102.83 82.94 18.15
CA SER A 229 103.70 81.90 18.72
C SER A 229 103.01 81.07 19.80
N GLY A 230 102.86 79.76 19.51
CA GLY A 230 102.78 78.73 20.55
C GLY A 230 101.43 78.04 20.70
N ALA A 231 101.24 76.96 19.93
CA ALA A 231 100.51 75.77 20.40
C ALA A 231 101.26 75.14 21.60
N PRO A 232 100.74 74.11 22.33
CA PRO A 232 99.50 73.36 22.10
C PRO A 232 98.68 73.10 23.39
N VAL A 233 97.39 72.75 23.25
CA VAL A 233 96.61 72.16 24.35
C VAL A 233 96.01 70.82 23.95
N ARG A 234 96.40 69.82 24.75
CA ARG A 234 95.73 68.57 25.14
C ARG A 234 95.16 67.64 24.07
N ARG A 235 95.94 66.56 23.92
CA ARG A 235 95.55 65.17 23.67
C ARG A 235 94.67 64.61 24.80
N LEU A 236 93.99 63.51 24.47
CA LEU A 236 93.23 62.52 25.26
C LEU A 236 91.73 62.83 25.39
N GLN A 237 90.80 61.89 25.21
CA GLN A 237 90.82 60.51 24.72
C GLN A 237 89.34 60.14 24.45
N SER A 238 89.16 59.10 23.64
CA SER A 238 87.97 58.28 23.41
C SER A 238 87.02 58.04 24.60
N PRO A 239 85.79 57.59 24.31
CA PRO A 239 85.29 56.39 24.97
C PRO A 239 84.76 55.34 23.96
N PRO A 240 84.98 54.04 24.22
CA PRO A 240 84.31 52.94 23.54
C PRO A 240 83.09 52.44 24.34
N ASP A 241 82.14 51.90 23.58
CA ASP A 241 81.36 50.67 23.77
C ASP A 241 81.22 49.97 25.14
N SER A 242 79.95 49.59 25.35
CA SER A 242 79.44 48.24 25.72
C SER A 242 79.12 47.88 27.17
N ALA A 243 77.90 47.31 27.28
CA ALA A 243 77.41 46.29 28.22
C ALA A 243 77.28 46.75 29.70
N SER A 244 76.28 46.36 30.49
CA SER A 244 75.32 45.25 30.46
C SER A 244 74.30 45.47 31.59
N HIS A 245 73.12 44.87 31.42
CA HIS A 245 72.10 44.47 32.41
C HIS A 245 72.49 44.41 33.90
N PRO A 246 71.51 44.62 34.80
CA PRO A 246 70.79 43.45 35.35
C PRO A 246 69.26 43.62 35.44
N GLU A 247 68.56 42.50 35.28
CA GLU A 247 67.17 42.27 35.72
C GLU A 247 67.08 42.21 37.28
N PRO A 248 66.01 41.69 37.91
CA PRO A 248 64.55 41.93 37.83
C PRO A 248 63.98 42.27 39.23
N VAL A 249 62.65 42.22 39.36
CA VAL A 249 61.85 41.84 40.56
C VAL A 249 60.91 42.94 41.11
N GLY A 250 59.64 42.54 41.23
CA GLY A 250 58.57 43.24 41.96
C GLY A 250 57.43 43.60 41.01
N GLY A 251 56.34 42.85 40.87
CA GLY A 251 55.56 42.18 41.91
C GLY A 251 54.29 43.01 42.16
N GLY A 252 53.15 42.51 41.68
CA GLY A 252 51.83 42.95 42.14
C GLY A 252 51.07 43.94 41.24
N ALA A 253 50.20 43.39 40.39
CA ALA A 253 48.78 43.73 40.29
C ALA A 253 48.21 42.93 39.11
N LYS A 254 47.48 41.85 39.42
CA LYS A 254 46.69 41.14 38.41
C LYS A 254 45.45 41.99 38.16
N ASP A 255 45.53 42.80 37.11
CA ASP A 255 44.43 43.63 36.63
C ASP A 255 43.22 42.71 36.32
N PRO A 256 42.03 42.92 36.92
CA PRO A 256 40.85 42.09 36.64
C PRO A 256 40.39 42.14 35.18
N ASP A 257 40.85 43.11 34.39
CA ASP A 257 40.60 43.23 32.94
C ASP A 257 41.73 42.66 32.06
N GLN A 258 42.67 41.89 32.64
CA GLN A 258 43.72 41.23 31.86
C GLN A 258 43.10 40.14 30.96
N PRO A 259 43.29 40.18 29.62
CA PRO A 259 42.72 39.19 28.73
C PRO A 259 43.33 37.80 29.01
N CYS A 260 42.55 36.93 29.65
CA CYS A 260 42.93 35.57 30.05
C CYS A 260 43.00 34.57 28.89
N PHE A 261 42.60 34.99 27.69
CA PHE A 261 42.54 34.16 26.50
C PHE A 261 43.31 34.82 25.36
N THR A 262 44.08 34.01 24.66
CA THR A 262 44.70 34.39 23.40
C THR A 262 43.62 34.56 22.32
N LYS A 263 43.89 35.42 21.34
CA LYS A 263 43.01 35.61 20.16
C LYS A 263 42.69 34.29 19.44
N LYS A 264 43.58 33.31 19.53
CA LYS A 264 43.39 31.96 18.98
C LYS A 264 42.36 31.18 19.79
N GLU A 265 42.50 31.11 21.11
CA GLU A 265 41.54 30.42 21.98
C GLU A 265 40.14 30.99 21.87
N VAL A 266 39.98 32.33 21.82
CA VAL A 266 38.66 32.96 21.62
C VAL A 266 38.06 32.57 20.27
N ARG A 267 38.88 32.47 19.22
CA ARG A 267 38.42 32.03 17.89
C ARG A 267 37.96 30.58 17.93
N ASP A 268 38.75 29.71 18.55
CA ASP A 268 38.47 28.27 18.66
C ASP A 268 37.18 28.03 19.47
N ILE A 269 37.00 28.74 20.59
CA ILE A 269 35.76 28.71 21.40
C ILE A 269 34.55 29.19 20.59
N ILE A 270 34.69 30.25 19.78
CA ILE A 270 33.59 30.74 18.94
C ILE A 270 33.23 29.71 17.85
N PHE A 271 34.22 29.03 17.27
CA PHE A 271 33.98 27.96 16.31
C PHE A 271 33.25 26.78 16.95
N GLU A 272 33.73 26.26 18.07
CA GLU A 272 33.08 25.16 18.80
C GLU A 272 31.66 25.53 19.23
N ARG A 273 31.46 26.74 19.74
CA ARG A 273 30.11 27.24 20.10
C ARG A 273 29.18 27.27 18.90
N ASN A 274 29.66 27.72 17.73
CA ASN A 274 28.84 27.79 16.53
C ASN A 274 28.48 26.38 16.02
N GLU A 275 29.43 25.44 16.07
CA GLU A 275 29.21 24.05 15.69
C GLU A 275 28.20 23.36 16.62
N LEU A 276 28.35 23.52 17.93
CA LEU A 276 27.41 23.01 18.93
C LEU A 276 26.02 23.62 18.76
N LYS A 277 25.93 24.90 18.40
CA LYS A 277 24.65 25.56 18.15
C LYS A 277 23.94 24.98 16.92
N THR A 278 24.67 24.67 15.85
CA THR A 278 24.12 23.99 14.67
C THR A 278 23.65 22.58 15.02
N ASN A 279 24.46 21.81 15.76
CA ASN A 279 24.09 20.46 16.17
C ASN A 279 22.88 20.44 17.11
N LEU A 280 22.80 21.39 18.06
CA LEU A 280 21.65 21.53 18.95
C LEU A 280 20.37 21.85 18.15
N PHE A 281 20.46 22.72 17.14
CA PHE A 281 19.32 23.05 16.29
C PHE A 281 18.81 21.82 15.53
N LEU A 282 19.71 21.03 14.93
CA LEU A 282 19.35 19.80 14.20
C LEU A 282 18.70 18.76 15.12
N VAL A 283 19.27 18.50 16.30
CA VAL A 283 18.70 17.57 17.28
C VAL A 283 17.33 18.04 17.77
N GLN A 284 17.15 19.35 17.94
CA GLN A 284 15.87 19.91 18.37
C GLN A 284 14.80 19.83 17.28
N GLU A 285 15.17 19.96 16.01
CA GLU A 285 14.31 19.70 14.85
C GLU A 285 13.91 18.20 14.79
N GLU A 286 14.86 17.28 14.94
CA GLU A 286 14.58 15.83 14.98
C GLU A 286 13.64 15.46 16.14
N LEU A 287 13.85 15.99 17.34
CA LEU A 287 12.98 15.73 18.49
C LEU A 287 11.57 16.31 18.29
N SER A 288 11.43 17.43 17.60
CA SER A 288 10.13 18.02 17.29
C SER A 288 9.27 17.17 16.34
N TYR A 289 9.89 16.31 15.54
CA TYR A 289 9.19 15.38 14.66
C TYR A 289 8.49 14.24 15.42
N TYR A 290 8.94 13.93 16.64
CA TYR A 290 8.44 12.81 17.45
C TYR A 290 7.49 13.23 18.60
N GLN A 291 7.17 14.52 18.72
CA GLN A 291 6.17 15.06 19.66
C GLN A 291 4.83 15.29 18.96
#